data_AF-A0A8J8EIP8-F1
#
_entry.id   AF-A0A8J8EIP8-F1
#
_cell.length_a   1.000
_cell.length_b   1.000
_cell.length_c   1.000
_cell.angle_alpha   90.00
_cell.angle_beta   90.00
_cell.angle_gamma   90.00
#
_symmetry.space_group_name_H-M   'P 1'
#
loop_
_entity.id
_entity.type
_entity.pdbx_description
1 polymer ?
#
loop_
_entity_poly.entity_id
_entity_poly.type
_entity_poly.pdbx_seq_one_letter_code
_entity_poly.pdbx_strand_id
1 'polypeptide(L)'
;QEIVLPILEDIGPRAIVVSAGFDAFKGDGLATMELSERFYHFAGASLSRFSLAVILEGGYGVGLRKGLPSFIEGYLEGKPELGKISPRYETIKVVEEVRSLV
;
A
#
# COMPACT_ATOMS: atom_id res chain seq x y z
N GLN A 1 7.90 -1.97 5.12
CA GLN A 1 7.50 -1.48 6.46
C GLN A 1 8.50 -0.46 6.99
N GLU A 2 9.78 -0.56 6.61
CA GLU A 2 10.91 0.30 7.03
C GLU A 2 10.78 1.84 6.97
N ILE A 3 9.86 2.42 6.19
CA ILE A 3 9.83 3.88 5.95
C ILE A 3 8.47 4.46 6.34
N VAL A 4 7.42 4.11 5.59
CA VAL A 4 6.11 4.78 5.71
C VAL A 4 5.46 4.55 7.08
N LEU A 5 5.44 3.32 7.60
CA LEU A 5 4.76 3.04 8.87
C LEU A 5 5.47 3.70 10.07
N PRO A 6 6.81 3.62 10.22
CA PRO A 6 7.53 4.37 11.25
C PRO A 6 7.24 5.87 11.20
N ILE A 7 7.25 6.49 10.02
CA ILE A 7 6.93 7.91 9.87
C ILE A 7 5.50 8.22 10.34
N LEU A 8 4.53 7.37 10.03
CA LEU A 8 3.15 7.55 10.50
C LEU A 8 3.02 7.40 12.02
N GLU A 9 3.79 6.49 12.63
CA GLU A 9 3.85 6.32 14.08
C GLU A 9 4.46 7.54 14.77
N ASP A 10 5.54 8.10 14.22
CA ASP A 10 6.22 9.28 14.76
C ASP A 10 5.38 10.55 14.64
N ILE A 11 4.70 10.74 13.50
CA ILE A 11 3.85 11.92 13.26
C ILE A 11 2.53 11.82 14.04
N GLY A 12 1.98 10.61 14.18
CA GLY A 12 0.67 10.39 14.79
C GLY A 12 -0.46 11.21 14.17
N PRO A 13 -0.65 11.18 12.83
CA PRO A 13 -1.62 12.05 12.17
C PRO A 13 -3.06 11.69 12.57
N ARG A 14 -3.92 12.72 12.69
CA ARG A 14 -5.36 12.50 12.95
C ARG A 14 -6.10 11.95 11.73
N ALA A 15 -5.60 12.22 10.53
CA ALA A 15 -6.15 11.72 9.29
C ALA A 15 -5.04 11.57 8.22
N ILE A 16 -5.25 10.67 7.28
CA ILE A 16 -4.36 10.42 6.13
C ILE A 16 -5.18 10.59 4.85
N VAL A 17 -4.61 11.31 3.87
CA VAL A 17 -5.16 11.39 2.52
C VAL A 17 -4.37 10.44 1.63
N VAL A 18 -5.06 9.50 0.99
CA VAL A 18 -4.47 8.51 0.09
C VAL A 18 -4.85 8.85 -1.34
N SER A 19 -3.87 9.22 -2.17
CA SER A 19 -4.02 9.24 -3.63
C SER A 19 -3.95 7.79 -4.11
N ALA A 20 -5.11 7.20 -4.40
CA ALA A 20 -5.32 5.76 -4.50
C ALA A 20 -5.38 5.31 -5.97
N GLY A 21 -4.21 5.03 -6.53
CA GLY A 21 -4.06 4.34 -7.82
C GLY A 21 -4.02 2.82 -7.65
N PHE A 22 -4.67 2.10 -8.57
CA PHE A 22 -4.70 0.63 -8.65
C PHE A 22 -4.11 0.08 -9.95
N ASP A 23 -3.49 0.91 -10.79
CA ASP A 23 -2.85 0.55 -12.06
C ASP A 23 -1.54 -0.25 -11.90
N ALA A 24 -0.93 -0.22 -10.71
CA ALA A 24 0.19 -1.08 -10.32
C ALA A 24 -0.20 -2.55 -10.03
N PHE A 25 -1.50 -2.87 -10.10
CA PHE A 25 -1.99 -4.23 -9.91
C PHE A 25 -1.54 -5.15 -11.06
N LYS A 26 -1.17 -6.39 -10.72
CA LYS A 26 -0.75 -7.41 -11.68
C LYS A 26 -1.80 -7.64 -12.77
N GLY A 27 -1.45 -7.30 -14.01
CA GLY A 27 -2.30 -7.49 -15.17
C GLY A 27 -3.23 -6.31 -15.49
N ASP A 28 -3.06 -5.14 -14.85
CA ASP A 28 -3.77 -3.91 -15.28
C ASP A 28 -3.20 -3.34 -16.59
N GLY A 29 -1.97 -3.73 -16.96
CA GLY A 29 -1.39 -3.46 -18.29
C GLY A 29 -0.78 -2.07 -18.47
N LEU A 30 -0.83 -1.22 -17.45
CA LEU A 30 -0.36 0.17 -17.51
C LEU A 30 0.93 0.42 -16.73
N ALA A 31 1.24 -0.40 -15.73
CA ALA A 31 2.46 -0.32 -14.94
C ALA A 31 3.32 -1.58 -15.11
N THR A 32 4.61 -1.46 -14.81
CA THR A 32 5.57 -2.59 -14.77
C THR A 32 5.55 -3.33 -13.44
N MET A 33 4.67 -2.94 -12.52
CA MET A 33 4.52 -3.53 -11.19
C MET A 33 3.56 -4.71 -11.22
N GLU A 34 3.73 -5.63 -10.26
CA GLU A 34 2.90 -6.84 -10.12
C GLU A 34 2.28 -6.93 -8.72
N LEU A 35 1.59 -5.86 -8.27
CA LEU A 35 0.94 -5.86 -6.96
C LEU A 35 -0.29 -6.78 -6.96
N SER A 36 -0.53 -7.48 -5.86
CA SER A 36 -1.63 -8.45 -5.71
C SER A 36 -2.74 -7.93 -4.79
N GLU A 37 -3.89 -8.60 -4.79
CA GLU A 37 -4.98 -8.38 -3.81
C GLU A 37 -4.45 -8.36 -2.37
N ARG A 38 -3.54 -9.29 -2.05
CA ARG A 38 -2.89 -9.37 -0.73
C ARG A 38 -2.11 -8.09 -0.37
N PHE A 39 -1.43 -7.48 -1.33
CA PHE A 39 -0.72 -6.23 -1.08
C PHE A 39 -1.69 -5.10 -0.75
N TYR A 40 -2.76 -4.95 -1.54
CA TYR A 40 -3.75 -3.89 -1.31
C TYR A 40 -4.51 -4.10 0.01
N HIS A 41 -4.87 -5.35 0.35
CA HIS A 41 -5.41 -5.69 1.67
C HIS A 41 -4.47 -5.29 2.80
N PHE A 42 -3.20 -5.68 2.72
CA PHE A 42 -2.19 -5.27 3.71
C PHE A 42 -2.07 -3.75 3.83
N ALA A 43 -2.09 -3.03 2.71
CA ALA A 43 -2.01 -1.57 2.70
C ALA A 43 -3.21 -0.93 3.42
N GLY A 44 -4.43 -1.38 3.13
CA GLY A 44 -5.64 -0.92 3.83
C GLY A 44 -5.59 -1.25 5.33
N ALA A 45 -5.26 -2.49 5.67
CA ALA A 45 -5.19 -2.95 7.05
C ALA A 45 -4.15 -2.19 7.88
N SER A 46 -3.02 -1.84 7.29
CA SER A 46 -1.96 -1.06 7.94
C SER A 46 -2.39 0.38 8.27
N LEU A 47 -3.41 0.90 7.59
CA LEU A 47 -3.94 2.25 7.78
C LEU A 47 -5.24 2.30 8.61
N SER A 48 -5.76 1.14 9.02
CA SER A 48 -7.07 0.97 9.71
C SER A 48 -7.28 1.80 10.98
N ARG A 49 -6.20 2.23 11.65
CA ARG A 49 -6.27 3.05 12.86
C ARG A 49 -6.38 4.55 12.61
N PHE A 50 -6.27 5.00 11.36
CA PHE A 50 -6.31 6.41 11.00
C PHE A 50 -7.61 6.74 10.27
N SER A 51 -8.12 7.95 10.45
CA SER A 51 -9.20 8.43 9.57
C SER A 51 -8.66 8.60 8.16
N LEU A 52 -9.29 7.97 7.17
CA LEU A 52 -8.82 8.04 5.77
C LEU A 52 -9.74 8.87 4.87
N ALA A 53 -9.13 9.68 4.02
CA ALA A 53 -9.73 10.16 2.79
C ALA A 53 -9.04 9.47 1.62
N VAL A 54 -9.76 8.63 0.88
CA VAL A 54 -9.23 7.84 -0.22
C VAL A 54 -9.73 8.43 -1.53
N ILE A 55 -8.82 8.99 -2.33
CA ILE A 55 -9.15 9.67 -3.58
C ILE A 55 -8.72 8.75 -4.73
N LEU A 56 -9.69 8.20 -5.47
CA LEU A 56 -9.41 7.30 -6.58
C LEU A 56 -8.69 8.04 -7.71
N GLU A 57 -7.59 7.47 -8.19
CA GLU A 57 -6.80 7.98 -9.31
C GLU A 57 -6.84 7.00 -10.50
N GLY A 58 -5.71 6.35 -10.83
CA GLY A 58 -5.58 5.34 -11.87
C GLY A 58 -6.02 3.94 -11.43
N GLY A 59 -6.06 3.03 -12.39
CA GLY A 59 -6.58 1.67 -12.24
C GLY A 59 -7.84 1.52 -13.07
N TYR A 60 -7.72 0.82 -14.20
CA TYR A 60 -8.73 0.89 -15.27
C TYR A 60 -9.29 -0.49 -15.64
N GLY A 61 -8.75 -1.55 -15.05
CA GLY A 61 -9.16 -2.92 -15.33
C GLY A 61 -9.22 -3.78 -14.09
N VAL A 62 -8.38 -4.81 -14.07
CA VAL A 62 -8.34 -5.80 -12.99
C VAL A 62 -7.92 -5.16 -11.67
N GLY A 63 -7.07 -4.14 -11.71
CA GLY A 63 -6.61 -3.41 -10.53
C GLY A 63 -7.76 -2.72 -9.81
N LEU A 64 -8.61 -2.01 -10.54
CA LEU A 64 -9.79 -1.39 -9.93
C LEU A 64 -10.78 -2.43 -9.41
N ARG A 65 -11.02 -3.51 -10.18
CA ARG A 65 -11.99 -4.55 -9.80
C ARG A 65 -11.58 -5.38 -8.58
N LYS A 66 -10.27 -5.52 -8.33
CA LYS A 66 -9.73 -6.41 -7.29
C LYS A 66 -8.96 -5.67 -6.21
N GLY A 67 -8.06 -4.78 -6.60
CA GLY A 67 -7.25 -3.99 -5.66
C GLY A 67 -8.08 -3.08 -4.77
N LEU A 68 -9.06 -2.35 -5.31
CA LEU A 68 -9.90 -1.45 -4.50
C LEU A 68 -10.74 -2.21 -3.46
N PRO A 69 -11.50 -3.27 -3.81
CA PRO A 69 -12.20 -4.08 -2.82
C PRO A 69 -11.26 -4.65 -1.75
N SER A 70 -10.11 -5.22 -2.14
CA SER A 70 -9.14 -5.75 -1.18
C SER A 70 -8.60 -4.68 -0.22
N PHE A 71 -8.33 -3.47 -0.71
CA PHE A 71 -7.90 -2.36 0.14
C PHE A 71 -8.96 -1.98 1.18
N ILE A 72 -10.23 -1.85 0.75
CA ILE A 72 -11.35 -1.53 1.64
C ILE A 72 -11.54 -2.63 2.67
N GLU A 73 -11.53 -3.90 2.25
CA GLU A 73 -11.66 -5.07 3.13
C GLU A 73 -10.56 -5.07 4.20
N GLY A 74 -9.29 -4.92 3.78
CA GLY A 74 -8.18 -4.85 4.71
C GLY A 74 -8.32 -3.71 5.73
N TYR A 75 -8.73 -2.52 5.27
CA TYR A 75 -8.96 -1.38 6.16
C TYR A 75 -10.05 -1.65 7.20
N LEU A 76 -11.17 -2.27 6.79
CA LEU A 76 -12.28 -2.60 7.68
C LEU A 76 -11.93 -3.71 8.69
N GLU A 77 -11.11 -4.68 8.29
CA GLU A 77 -10.68 -5.78 9.16
C GLU A 77 -9.63 -5.35 10.18
N GLY A 78 -8.75 -4.41 9.81
CA GLY A 78 -7.70 -3.86 10.66
C GLY A 78 -6.63 -4.86 11.11
N LYS A 79 -6.49 -5.98 10.40
CA LYS A 79 -5.53 -7.05 10.70
C LYS A 79 -4.53 -7.19 9.54
N PRO A 80 -3.39 -6.48 9.57
CA PRO A 80 -2.40 -6.63 8.51
C PRO A 80 -1.76 -8.02 8.61
N GLU A 81 -2.03 -8.89 7.62
CA GLU A 81 -1.40 -10.20 7.56
C GLU A 81 0.02 -10.10 6.98
N LEU A 82 1.01 -10.33 7.84
CA LEU A 82 2.41 -10.40 7.44
C LEU A 82 2.78 -11.84 7.08
N GLY A 83 2.87 -12.11 5.77
CA GLY A 83 3.58 -13.28 5.30
C GLY A 83 5.09 -13.08 5.41
N LYS A 84 5.86 -14.17 5.35
CA LYS A 84 7.28 -14.07 5.02
C LYS A 84 7.41 -13.34 3.68
N ILE A 85 8.06 -12.18 3.71
CA ILE A 85 8.45 -11.44 2.53
C ILE A 85 9.94 -11.63 2.31
N SER A 86 10.33 -11.70 1.04
CA SER A 86 11.73 -11.74 0.62
C SER A 86 11.92 -10.68 -0.46
N PRO A 87 12.15 -9.41 -0.08
CA PRO A 87 12.32 -8.33 -1.03
C PRO A 87 13.49 -8.60 -1.98
N ARG A 88 13.41 -8.12 -3.22
CA ARG A 88 14.54 -8.19 -4.16
C ARG A 88 15.65 -7.24 -3.70
N TYR A 89 16.89 -7.52 -4.12
CA TYR A 89 18.04 -6.70 -3.78
C TYR A 89 17.86 -5.23 -4.19
N GLU A 90 17.28 -4.99 -5.37
CA GLU A 90 16.99 -3.65 -5.87
C GLU A 90 15.98 -2.91 -4.97
N THR A 91 14.98 -3.62 -4.44
CA THR A 91 14.03 -3.06 -3.48
C THR A 91 14.72 -2.68 -2.18
N ILE A 92 15.61 -3.53 -1.67
CA ILE A 92 16.38 -3.26 -0.45
C ILE A 92 17.23 -2.01 -0.64
N LYS A 93 17.97 -1.92 -1.74
CA LYS A 93 18.84 -0.77 -2.04
C LYS A 93 18.05 0.54 -2.06
N VAL A 94 16.90 0.57 -2.72
CA VAL A 94 16.04 1.78 -2.75
C VAL A 94 15.55 2.14 -1.35
N VAL A 95 15.12 1.16 -0.55
CA VAL A 95 14.66 1.40 0.81
C VAL A 95 15.79 1.93 1.70
N GLU A 96 16.99 1.39 1.59
CA GLU A 96 18.17 1.86 2.35
C GLU A 96 18.59 3.28 1.96
N GLU A 97 18.58 3.58 0.66
CA GLU A 97 18.88 4.92 0.15
C GLU A 97 17.88 5.95 0.68
N VAL A 98 16.57 5.67 0.58
CA VAL A 98 15.55 6.57 1.13
C VAL A 98 15.66 6.69 2.65
N ARG A 99 15.93 5.60 3.36
CA ARG A 99 16.09 5.62 4.83
C ARG A 99 17.30 6.46 5.26
N SER A 100 18.32 6.62 4.42
CA SER A 100 19.48 7.48 4.75
C SER A 100 19.17 8.98 4.72
N LEU A 101 18.00 9.37 4.21
CA LEU A 101 17.56 10.76 4.08
C LEU A 101 16.58 11.21 5.18
N VAL A 102 16.04 10.28 5.96
CA VAL A 102 15.01 10.52 6.98
C VAL A 102 15.52 10.22 8.39
#